data_AF-A0A7X8W1P7-F1
#
_entry.id   AF-A0A7X8W1P7-F1
#
_cell.length_a   1.000
_cell.length_b   1.000
_cell.length_c   1.000
_cell.angle_alpha   90.00
_cell.angle_beta   90.00
_cell.angle_gamma   90.00
#
_symmetry.space_group_name_H-M   'P 1'
#
loop_
_entity.id
_entity.type
_entity.pdbx_description
1 polymer ?
#
loop_
_entity_poly.entity_id
_entity_poly.type
_entity_poly.pdbx_seq_one_letter_code
_entity_poly.pdbx_strand_id
1 'polypeptide(L)'
;MAKVNLLYEGKAKKVYSTEDKNVLIVSYKDDATAFNGLKKGTILGKGAINNRVTNYLMQMLEKEGIPTHFLKELNSTETEVKAVKIVPLEVIVINIIAGSLSKRTGQPEGTLIKEP
;
A
#
# COMPACT_ATOMS: atom_id res chain seq x y z
N MET A 1 -0.33 -13.15 -15.29
CA MET A 1 -0.30 -12.37 -16.55
C MET A 1 1.11 -11.82 -16.77
N ALA A 2 1.45 -11.41 -17.99
CA ALA A 2 2.71 -10.74 -18.28
C ALA A 2 2.58 -9.21 -18.12
N LYS A 3 3.65 -8.56 -17.67
CA LYS A 3 3.75 -7.09 -17.66
C LYS A 3 3.94 -6.59 -19.09
N VAL A 4 3.19 -5.56 -19.47
CA VAL A 4 3.30 -4.93 -20.80
C VAL A 4 4.07 -3.60 -20.67
N ASN A 5 3.44 -2.55 -20.13
CA ASN A 5 4.05 -1.23 -19.99
C ASN A 5 4.12 -0.81 -18.52
N LEU A 6 5.19 -0.10 -18.13
CA LEU A 6 5.23 0.61 -16.85
C LEU A 6 4.33 1.85 -16.95
N LEU A 7 3.25 1.89 -16.17
CA LEU A 7 2.32 3.02 -16.17
C LEU A 7 2.75 4.10 -15.18
N TYR A 8 3.23 3.68 -14.01
CA TYR A 8 3.57 4.58 -12.92
C TYR A 8 4.62 3.95 -12.01
N GLU A 9 5.58 4.77 -11.58
CA GLU A 9 6.51 4.42 -10.51
C GLU A 9 6.38 5.42 -9.37
N GLY A 10 5.95 4.92 -8.22
CA GLY A 10 5.92 5.66 -6.97
C GLY A 10 7.14 5.38 -6.10
N LYS A 11 7.10 5.93 -4.88
CA LYS A 11 8.19 5.75 -3.89
C LYS A 11 8.40 4.28 -3.51
N ALA A 12 7.33 3.48 -3.42
CA ALA A 12 7.39 2.11 -2.90
C ALA A 12 6.91 1.03 -3.88
N LYS A 13 6.27 1.41 -5.00
CA LYS A 13 5.59 0.48 -5.91
C LYS A 13 5.78 0.92 -7.36
N LYS A 14 5.89 -0.05 -8.27
CA LYS A 14 5.74 0.12 -9.72
C LYS A 14 4.41 -0.50 -10.14
N VAL A 15 3.69 0.14 -11.06
CA VAL A 15 2.41 -0.34 -11.58
C VAL A 15 2.55 -0.56 -13.07
N TYR A 16 2.28 -1.79 -13.50
CA TYR A 16 2.37 -2.21 -14.89
C TYR A 16 0.99 -2.52 -15.46
N SER A 17 0.78 -2.21 -16.73
CA SER A 17 -0.38 -2.71 -17.47
C SER A 17 -0.22 -4.18 -17.82
N THR A 18 -1.34 -4.83 -18.12
CA THR A 18 -1.39 -6.16 -18.73
C THR A 18 -2.09 -6.10 -20.08
N GLU A 19 -2.29 -7.23 -20.74
CA GLU A 19 -3.11 -7.34 -21.96
C GLU A 19 -4.60 -7.07 -21.67
N ASP A 20 -5.06 -7.37 -20.45
CA ASP A 20 -6.40 -6.99 -19.99
C ASP A 20 -6.37 -5.58 -19.39
N LYS A 21 -7.14 -4.66 -19.98
CA LYS A 21 -7.23 -3.27 -19.53
C LYS A 21 -7.82 -3.11 -18.13
N ASN A 22 -8.52 -4.13 -17.63
CA ASN A 22 -9.10 -4.15 -16.29
C ASN A 22 -8.16 -4.73 -15.22
N VAL A 23 -6.97 -5.21 -15.61
CA VAL A 23 -6.01 -5.83 -14.71
C VAL A 23 -4.65 -5.14 -14.79
N LEU A 24 -4.10 -4.81 -13.63
CA LEU A 24 -2.76 -4.24 -13.46
C LEU A 24 -1.90 -5.17 -12.62
N ILE A 25 -0.58 -5.05 -12.76
CA ILE A 25 0.40 -5.70 -11.89
C ILE A 25 1.06 -4.64 -11.01
N VAL A 26 0.93 -4.79 -9.70
CA VAL A 26 1.65 -4.00 -8.71
C VAL A 26 2.92 -4.75 -8.31
N SER A 27 4.08 -4.11 -8.45
CA SER A 27 5.38 -4.64 -8.07
C SER A 27 5.96 -3.81 -6.91
N TYR A 28 6.24 -4.47 -5.79
CA TYR A 28 6.68 -3.84 -4.54
C TYR A 28 8.20 -3.69 -4.51
N LYS A 29 8.69 -2.49 -4.19
CA LYS A 29 10.10 -2.16 -4.13
C LYS A 29 10.69 -2.31 -2.73
N ASP A 30 11.99 -2.61 -2.70
CA ASP A 30 12.81 -2.58 -1.49
C ASP A 30 13.19 -1.14 -1.07
N ASP A 31 12.85 -0.14 -1.89
CA ASP A 31 13.03 1.27 -1.61
C ASP A 31 12.26 1.70 -0.35
N ALA A 32 12.95 2.36 0.58
CA ALA A 32 12.37 2.99 1.75
C ALA A 32 12.60 4.51 1.69
N THR A 33 11.55 5.27 1.97
CA THR A 33 11.61 6.73 2.03
C THR A 33 10.98 7.24 3.32
N ALA A 34 11.62 8.19 4.00
CA ALA A 34 11.07 8.88 5.18
C ALA A 34 11.21 10.40 5.03
N PHE A 35 10.49 11.15 5.88
CA PHE A 35 10.54 12.62 5.94
C PHE A 35 10.32 13.27 4.57
N ASN A 36 9.19 12.99 3.93
CA ASN A 36 8.86 13.49 2.58
C ASN A 36 9.92 13.16 1.49
N GLY A 37 10.72 12.11 1.69
CA GLY A 37 11.74 11.68 0.74
C GLY A 37 13.12 12.29 0.97
N LEU A 38 13.31 13.05 2.06
CA LEU A 38 14.62 13.54 2.50
C LEU A 38 15.55 12.41 2.92
N LYS A 39 15.01 11.29 3.41
CA LYS A 39 15.76 10.08 3.72
C LYS A 39 15.35 8.97 2.76
N LYS A 40 16.29 8.46 1.97
CA LYS A 40 16.09 7.34 1.03
C LYS A 40 17.12 6.25 1.31
N GLY A 41 16.73 5.01 1.11
CA GLY A 41 17.62 3.85 1.20
C GLY A 41 16.93 2.59 0.72
N THR A 42 17.68 1.49 0.68
CA THR A 42 17.17 0.18 0.30
C THR A 42 17.14 -0.73 1.52
N ILE A 43 15.99 -1.36 1.77
CA ILE A 43 15.85 -2.39 2.80
C ILE A 43 15.56 -3.70 2.06
N LEU A 44 16.56 -4.57 1.97
CA LEU A 44 16.44 -5.84 1.25
C LEU A 44 15.28 -6.68 1.78
N GLY A 45 14.44 -7.17 0.87
CA GLY A 45 13.29 -8.00 1.20
C GLY A 45 12.06 -7.24 1.69
N LYS A 46 12.12 -5.90 1.84
CA LYS A 46 10.97 -5.07 2.23
C LYS A 46 9.81 -5.21 1.24
N GLY A 47 10.09 -5.23 -0.06
CA GLY A 47 9.09 -5.39 -1.11
C GLY A 47 8.35 -6.71 -0.96
N ALA A 48 9.06 -7.80 -0.68
CA ALA A 48 8.48 -9.12 -0.52
C ALA A 48 7.58 -9.22 0.72
N ILE A 49 8.05 -8.69 1.86
CA ILE A 49 7.26 -8.64 3.09
C ILE A 49 5.99 -7.81 2.88
N ASN A 50 6.12 -6.62 2.28
CA ASN A 50 4.97 -5.74 2.05
C ASN A 50 3.93 -6.35 1.11
N ASN A 51 4.37 -7.03 0.04
CA ASN A 51 3.47 -7.72 -0.88
C ASN A 51 2.69 -8.81 -0.13
N ARG A 52 3.39 -9.68 0.61
CA ARG A 52 2.78 -10.77 1.39
C ARG A 52 1.78 -10.26 2.42
N VAL A 53 2.15 -9.25 3.22
CA VAL A 53 1.26 -8.66 4.24
C VAL A 53 0.06 -7.99 3.58
N THR A 54 0.26 -7.25 2.48
CA THR A 54 -0.86 -6.61 1.78
C THR A 54 -1.85 -7.65 1.26
N ASN A 55 -1.36 -8.71 0.62
CA ASN A 55 -2.21 -9.75 0.05
C ASN A 55 -3.01 -10.49 1.12
N TYR A 56 -2.39 -10.78 2.26
CA TYR A 56 -3.08 -11.38 3.40
C TYR A 56 -4.21 -10.49 3.92
N LEU A 57 -3.93 -9.19 4.14
CA LEU A 57 -4.92 -8.24 4.65
C LEU A 57 -6.06 -8.00 3.66
N MET A 58 -5.77 -7.87 2.37
CA MET A 58 -6.81 -7.70 1.35
C MET A 58 -7.75 -8.91 1.28
N GLN A 59 -7.19 -10.13 1.29
CA GLN A 59 -8.00 -11.36 1.33
C GLN A 59 -8.82 -11.48 2.62
N MET A 60 -8.27 -11.04 3.76
CA MET A 60 -9.01 -10.99 5.01
C MET A 60 -10.21 -10.03 4.91
N LEU A 61 -10.02 -8.84 4.34
CA LEU A 61 -11.10 -7.87 4.12
C LEU A 61 -12.18 -8.42 3.18
N GLU A 62 -11.79 -9.09 2.10
CA GLU A 62 -12.75 -9.70 1.16
C GLU A 62 -13.58 -10.82 1.80
N LYS A 63 -13.01 -11.60 2.73
CA LYS A 63 -13.75 -12.61 3.51
C LYS A 63 -14.83 -11.97 4.40
N GLU A 64 -14.59 -10.76 4.90
CA GLU A 64 -15.56 -9.98 5.67
C GLU A 64 -16.51 -9.17 4.77
N GLY A 65 -16.52 -9.41 3.44
CA GLY A 65 -17.42 -8.75 2.50
C GLY A 65 -17.00 -7.35 2.07
N ILE A 66 -15.80 -6.90 2.42
CA ILE A 66 -15.28 -5.58 2.02
C ILE A 66 -14.59 -5.72 0.65
N PRO A 67 -15.11 -5.08 -0.41
CA PRO A 67 -14.54 -5.22 -1.74
C PRO A 67 -13.15 -4.58 -1.82
N THR A 68 -12.19 -5.31 -2.38
CA THR A 68 -10.84 -4.78 -2.63
C THR A 68 -10.48 -4.86 -4.12
N HIS A 69 -9.34 -4.26 -4.46
CA HIS A 69 -8.77 -4.39 -5.79
C HIS A 69 -7.93 -5.66 -5.98
N PHE A 70 -7.70 -6.46 -4.93
CA PHE A 70 -6.88 -7.66 -5.03
C PHE A 70 -7.51 -8.67 -5.99
N LEU A 71 -6.68 -9.37 -6.77
CA LEU A 71 -7.10 -10.48 -7.61
C LEU A 71 -6.28 -11.73 -7.31
N LYS A 72 -4.94 -11.63 -7.43
CA LYS A 72 -4.07 -12.80 -7.32
C LYS A 72 -2.62 -12.41 -7.01
N GLU A 73 -1.99 -13.13 -6.09
CA GLU A 73 -0.54 -13.05 -5.90
C GLU A 73 0.19 -13.80 -7.02
N LEU A 74 1.17 -13.14 -7.64
CA LEU A 74 1.95 -13.74 -8.74
C LEU A 74 3.25 -14.37 -8.24
N ASN A 75 3.95 -13.65 -7.35
CA ASN A 75 5.20 -14.06 -6.74
C ASN A 75 5.45 -13.23 -5.48
N SER A 76 6.64 -13.36 -4.90
CA SER A 76 6.98 -12.72 -3.63
C SER A 76 6.84 -11.20 -3.65
N THR A 77 7.00 -10.51 -4.78
CA THR A 77 6.96 -9.03 -4.86
C THR A 77 5.86 -8.49 -5.77
N GLU A 78 5.03 -9.34 -6.38
CA GLU A 78 4.07 -8.92 -7.40
C GLU A 78 2.67 -9.50 -7.21
N THR A 79 1.69 -8.66 -7.51
CA THR A 79 0.26 -8.98 -7.34
C THR A 79 -0.56 -8.40 -8.49
N GLU A 80 -1.47 -9.20 -9.04
CA GLU A 80 -2.53 -8.76 -9.95
C GLU A 80 -3.63 -8.05 -9.16
N VAL A 81 -4.04 -6.90 -9.66
CA VAL A 81 -5.10 -6.08 -9.07
C VAL A 81 -6.05 -5.55 -10.14
N LYS A 82 -7.30 -5.27 -9.75
CA LYS A 82 -8.27 -4.56 -10.58
C LYS A 82 -7.75 -3.16 -10.89
N ALA A 83 -7.84 -2.75 -12.15
CA ALA A 83 -7.60 -1.38 -12.57
C ALA A 83 -8.69 -0.47 -11.98
N VAL A 84 -8.28 0.56 -11.25
CA VAL A 84 -9.20 1.52 -10.61
C VAL A 84 -8.76 2.95 -10.89
N LYS A 85 -9.73 3.87 -10.89
CA LYS A 85 -9.44 5.31 -10.84
C LYS A 85 -9.27 5.71 -9.38
N ILE A 86 -8.04 6.03 -8.99
CA ILE A 86 -7.74 6.46 -7.62
C ILE A 86 -8.44 7.79 -7.33
N VAL A 87 -9.19 7.84 -6.22
CA VAL A 87 -9.60 9.09 -5.60
C VAL A 87 -8.37 9.68 -4.91
N PRO A 88 -7.94 10.92 -5.21
CA PRO A 88 -6.68 11.48 -4.71
C PRO A 88 -6.79 11.95 -3.24
N LEU A 89 -7.25 11.05 -2.36
CA LEU A 89 -7.41 11.26 -0.94
C LEU A 89 -6.79 10.08 -0.19
N GLU A 90 -6.09 10.38 0.90
CA GLU A 90 -5.65 9.38 1.87
C GLU A 90 -6.65 9.36 3.03
N VAL A 91 -7.27 8.20 3.28
CA VAL A 91 -8.18 8.00 4.41
C VAL A 91 -7.38 7.43 5.57
N ILE A 92 -7.32 8.18 6.67
CA ILE A 92 -6.55 7.82 7.87
C ILE A 92 -7.53 7.62 9.02
N VAL A 93 -7.56 6.42 9.59
CA VAL A 93 -8.32 6.10 10.81
C VAL A 93 -7.35 6.06 11.98
N ILE A 94 -7.70 6.71 13.09
CA ILE A 94 -6.79 6.85 14.24
C ILE A 94 -7.52 6.39 15.50
N ASN A 95 -7.09 5.25 16.04
CA ASN A 95 -7.61 4.74 17.32
C ASN A 95 -6.83 5.31 18.52
N ILE A 96 -5.54 5.62 18.32
CA ILE A 96 -4.61 6.07 19.36
C ILE A 96 -3.76 7.21 18.78
N ILE A 97 -3.58 8.28 19.54
CA ILE A 97 -2.75 9.41 19.13
C ILE A 97 -1.30 8.96 18.98
N ALA A 98 -0.73 9.16 17.78
CA ALA A 98 0.67 8.89 17.47
C ALA A 98 1.17 9.80 16.34
N GLY A 99 2.49 9.83 16.12
CA GLY A 99 3.11 10.43 14.94
C GLY A 99 2.72 11.89 14.68
N SER A 100 2.25 12.19 13.47
CA SER A 100 1.92 13.56 13.06
C SER A 100 0.74 14.16 13.84
N LEU A 101 -0.19 13.33 14.33
CA LEU A 101 -1.31 13.82 15.13
C LEU A 101 -0.86 14.28 16.52
N SER A 102 0.04 13.53 17.17
CA SER A 102 0.63 13.93 18.45
C SER A 102 1.30 15.31 18.34
N LYS A 103 2.16 15.52 17.33
CA LYS A 103 2.82 16.81 17.08
C LYS A 103 1.84 17.96 16.85
N ARG A 104 0.75 17.70 16.13
CA ARG A 104 -0.25 18.72 15.76
C ARG A 104 -1.17 19.11 16.92
N THR A 105 -1.50 18.16 17.79
CA THR A 105 -2.43 18.37 18.92
C THR A 105 -1.73 18.70 20.23
N GLY A 106 -0.43 18.41 20.33
CA GLY A 106 0.34 18.52 21.57
C GLY A 106 0.06 17.38 22.57
N GLN A 107 -0.80 16.42 22.22
CA GLN A 107 -1.10 15.29 23.08
C GLN A 107 -0.01 14.23 23.00
N PRO A 108 0.32 13.53 24.12
CA PRO A 108 1.35 12.51 24.13
C PRO A 108 0.95 11.29 23.27
N GLU A 109 1.96 10.63 22.70
CA GLU A 109 1.74 9.36 22.00
C GLU A 109 1.17 8.32 22.97
N GLY A 110 0.21 7.51 22.50
CA GLY A 110 -0.50 6.54 23.32
C GLY A 110 -1.82 7.05 23.92
N THR A 111 -2.15 8.33 23.75
CA THR A 111 -3.43 8.88 24.21
C THR A 111 -4.60 8.21 23.46
N LEU A 112 -5.55 7.64 24.19
CA LEU A 112 -6.75 7.01 23.63
C LEU A 112 -7.71 8.07 23.09
N ILE A 113 -8.30 7.79 21.93
CA ILE A 113 -9.36 8.62 21.36
C ILE A 113 -10.70 7.97 21.69
N LYS A 114 -11.69 8.77 22.07
CA LYS A 114 -13.02 8.28 22.44
C LYS A 114 -13.73 7.59 21.26
N GLU A 115 -13.59 8.16 20.07
CA GLU A 115 -14.17 7.67 18.81
C GLU A 115 -13.14 7.83 17.67
N PRO A 116 -12.88 6.78 16.88
CA PRO A 116 -11.91 6.84 15.77
C PRO A 116 -12.28 7.75 14.59
#